data_AF-A0A6B1KHZ5-F1
#
_entry.id   AF-A0A6B1KHZ5-F1
#
_cell.length_a   1.000
_cell.length_b   1.000
_cell.length_c   1.000
_cell.angle_alpha   90.00
_cell.angle_beta   90.00
_cell.angle_gamma   90.00
#
_symmetry.space_group_name_H-M   'P 1'
#
loop_
_entity.id
_entity.type
_entity.pdbx_description
1 polymer ?
#
loop_
_entity_poly.entity_id
_entity_poly.type
_entity_poly.pdbx_seq_one_letter_code
_entity_poly.pdbx_strand_id
1 'polypeptide(L)'
;MEFVPGFRQGHRPFGSSFVSQYRGFRVAAGDVTGYDYVVCRLYNPLGRGLGWMGSVAFGAESEYYRRRYTSTGYPSSFQGRPAVEFNMAIVDIDNDDPGLELEFSRDVYQLGPGWSGGPLWLPNEGPLVAGTVTGQEKDVFDPTRFVISAGFGMVNLVKFGLANWPV
;
A
#
# COMPACT_ATOMS: atom_id res chain seq x y z
N MET A 1 -10.63 -12.40 7.16
CA MET A 1 -9.67 -12.37 6.03
C MET A 1 -8.43 -13.18 6.42
N GLU A 2 -7.94 -14.06 5.55
CA GLU A 2 -6.67 -14.79 5.75
C GLU A 2 -5.52 -14.00 5.12
N PHE A 3 -4.38 -13.91 5.80
CA PHE A 3 -3.13 -13.36 5.30
C PHE A 3 -2.13 -14.50 5.08
N VAL A 4 -1.62 -14.61 3.85
CA VAL A 4 -0.69 -15.65 3.43
C VAL A 4 0.51 -14.98 2.71
N PRO A 5 1.64 -14.75 3.41
CA PRO A 5 2.80 -14.13 2.80
C PRO A 5 3.41 -15.05 1.74
N GLY A 6 3.73 -14.49 0.57
CA GLY A 6 4.32 -15.22 -0.53
C GLY A 6 3.39 -16.26 -1.16
N PHE A 7 2.07 -16.09 -1.06
CA PHE A 7 1.11 -17.04 -1.63
C PHE A 7 1.34 -17.21 -3.14
N ARG A 8 1.43 -18.46 -3.59
CA ARG A 8 1.59 -18.75 -5.02
C ARG A 8 0.94 -20.07 -5.36
N GLN A 9 -0.18 -20.03 -6.10
CA GLN A 9 -0.84 -21.23 -6.63
C GLN A 9 -1.09 -22.32 -5.55
N GLY A 10 -1.60 -21.90 -4.38
CA GLY A 10 -1.85 -22.82 -3.26
C GLY A 10 -0.64 -23.06 -2.36
N HIS A 11 0.58 -22.69 -2.78
CA HIS A 11 1.78 -22.77 -1.95
C HIS A 11 1.77 -21.68 -0.87
N ARG A 12 2.12 -22.07 0.36
CA ARG A 12 2.08 -21.24 1.58
C ARG A 12 3.45 -21.28 2.28
N PRO A 13 4.50 -20.71 1.66
CA PRO A 13 5.89 -20.96 2.05
C PRO A 13 6.23 -20.46 3.47
N PHE A 14 5.45 -19.49 3.94
CA PHE A 14 5.68 -18.77 5.19
C PHE A 14 4.54 -18.96 6.21
N GLY A 15 3.70 -19.99 5.99
CA GLY A 15 2.49 -20.22 6.77
C GLY A 15 1.38 -19.22 6.46
N SER A 16 0.42 -19.09 7.37
CA SER A 16 -0.66 -18.11 7.29
C SER A 16 -1.16 -17.69 8.67
N SER A 17 -1.89 -16.57 8.71
CA SER A 17 -2.66 -16.16 9.88
C SER A 17 -3.93 -15.45 9.44
N PHE A 18 -4.96 -15.46 10.27
CA PHE A 18 -6.14 -14.64 10.07
C PHE A 18 -5.98 -13.25 10.66
N VAL A 19 -6.63 -12.26 10.05
CA VAL A 19 -6.82 -10.93 10.65
C VAL A 19 -7.79 -11.07 11.82
N SER A 20 -7.36 -10.66 13.02
CA SER A 20 -8.16 -10.70 14.25
C SER A 20 -8.80 -9.35 14.57
N GLN A 21 -8.12 -8.26 14.23
CA GLN A 21 -8.59 -6.89 14.43
C GLN A 21 -8.11 -6.02 13.27
N TYR A 22 -8.83 -4.94 12.98
CA TYR A 22 -8.40 -3.92 12.02
C TYR A 22 -8.79 -2.54 12.52
N ARG A 23 -8.09 -1.51 12.03
CA ARG A 23 -8.44 -0.10 12.22
C ARG A 23 -8.08 0.67 10.96
N GLY A 24 -8.93 1.61 10.57
CA GLY A 24 -8.69 2.51 9.46
C GLY A 24 -9.71 3.62 9.43
N PHE A 25 -9.71 4.36 8.33
CA PHE A 25 -10.67 5.41 8.06
C PHE A 25 -11.89 4.83 7.35
N ARG A 26 -13.06 5.47 7.52
CA ARG A 26 -14.27 5.07 6.80
C ARG A 26 -14.27 5.77 5.45
N VAL A 27 -14.18 4.98 4.40
CA VAL A 27 -14.28 5.42 2.99
C VAL A 27 -15.59 4.87 2.42
N ALA A 28 -16.27 5.61 1.52
CA ALA A 28 -17.46 5.07 0.87
C ALA A 28 -17.05 3.98 -0.14
N ALA A 29 -17.95 3.01 -0.36
CA ALA A 29 -17.62 1.89 -1.22
C ALA A 29 -17.43 2.36 -2.67
N GLY A 30 -16.23 2.12 -3.22
CA GLY A 30 -15.89 2.49 -4.59
C GLY A 30 -15.20 3.85 -4.72
N ASP A 31 -15.10 4.62 -3.64
CA ASP A 31 -14.32 5.85 -3.63
C ASP A 31 -12.83 5.51 -3.60
N VAL A 32 -12.06 6.26 -4.36
CA VAL A 32 -10.61 6.31 -4.30
C VAL A 32 -10.27 7.53 -3.45
N THR A 33 -9.52 7.34 -2.37
CA THR A 33 -9.14 8.43 -1.47
C THR A 33 -7.69 8.28 -1.00
N GLY A 34 -7.09 9.38 -0.56
CA GLY A 34 -5.74 9.41 0.00
C GLY A 34 -5.58 8.68 1.34
N TYR A 35 -6.68 8.20 1.91
CA TYR A 35 -6.76 7.53 3.21
C TYR A 35 -7.43 6.14 3.17
N ASP A 36 -7.57 5.54 1.98
CA ASP A 36 -8.03 4.16 1.79
C ASP A 36 -6.97 3.12 2.19
N TYR A 37 -6.75 3.02 3.50
CA TYR A 37 -5.91 1.99 4.09
C TYR A 37 -6.41 1.57 5.47
N VAL A 38 -6.06 0.34 5.83
CA VAL A 38 -6.31 -0.23 7.16
C VAL A 38 -5.03 -0.84 7.72
N VAL A 39 -4.84 -0.72 9.02
CA VAL A 39 -3.88 -1.54 9.76
C VAL A 39 -4.60 -2.77 10.29
N CYS A 40 -4.01 -3.95 10.06
CA CYS A 40 -4.56 -5.24 10.46
C CYS A 40 -3.68 -5.91 11.52
N ARG A 41 -4.29 -6.42 12.59
CA ARG A 41 -3.64 -7.31 13.55
C ARG A 41 -3.84 -8.76 13.11
N LEU A 42 -2.75 -9.52 13.05
CA LEU A 42 -2.80 -10.96 12.83
C LEU A 42 -3.09 -11.70 14.15
N TYR A 43 -3.91 -12.74 14.10
CA TYR A 43 -4.18 -13.63 15.24
C TYR A 43 -2.89 -14.32 15.73
N ASN A 44 -2.14 -14.91 14.80
CA ASN A 44 -0.80 -15.42 15.02
C ASN A 44 0.20 -14.44 14.38
N PRO A 45 0.99 -13.69 15.16
CA PRO A 45 1.98 -12.76 14.61
C PRO A 45 3.04 -13.50 13.78
N LEU A 46 3.20 -13.12 12.51
CA LEU A 46 4.21 -13.71 11.61
C LEU A 46 5.52 -12.90 11.55
N GLY A 47 5.52 -11.66 12.04
CA GLY A 47 6.64 -10.71 11.87
C GLY A 47 7.96 -11.12 12.52
N ARG A 48 7.95 -11.98 13.56
CA ARG A 48 9.19 -12.49 14.16
C ARG A 48 9.99 -13.38 13.21
N GLY A 49 9.31 -14.13 12.34
CA GLY A 49 9.94 -15.00 11.35
C GLY A 49 10.19 -14.32 10.00
N LEU A 50 9.34 -13.35 9.63
CA LEU A 50 9.39 -12.70 8.32
C LEU A 50 10.13 -11.37 8.32
N GLY A 51 10.42 -10.81 9.50
CA GLY A 51 10.80 -9.42 9.64
C GLY A 51 9.62 -8.47 9.36
N TRP A 52 9.93 -7.19 9.26
CA TRP A 52 8.96 -6.14 8.98
C TRP A 52 9.57 -4.99 8.19
N MET A 53 8.71 -4.27 7.50
CA MET A 53 9.01 -2.97 6.90
C MET A 53 8.54 -1.86 7.86
N GLY A 54 9.25 -0.74 7.89
CA GLY A 54 8.77 0.48 8.52
C GLY A 54 7.75 1.22 7.64
N SER A 55 7.12 2.25 8.19
CA SER A 55 6.27 3.18 7.46
C SER A 55 6.85 4.58 7.46
N VAL A 56 6.64 5.33 6.38
CA VAL A 56 7.15 6.69 6.22
C VAL A 56 6.11 7.59 5.56
N ALA A 57 6.15 8.86 5.94
CA ALA A 57 5.46 9.95 5.26
C ALA A 57 6.38 11.17 5.31
N PHE A 58 6.25 12.06 4.34
CA PHE A 58 7.06 13.27 4.24
C PHE A 58 6.20 14.51 4.41
N GLY A 59 6.78 15.55 5.01
CA GLY A 59 6.10 16.82 5.25
C GLY A 59 6.03 17.76 4.03
N ALA A 60 6.77 17.46 2.96
CA ALA A 60 6.79 18.25 1.74
C ALA A 60 6.59 17.33 0.52
N GLU A 61 5.77 17.74 -0.44
CA GLU A 61 5.54 17.00 -1.69
C GLU A 61 6.82 16.78 -2.50
N SER A 62 7.74 17.75 -2.49
CA SER A 62 9.04 17.64 -3.17
C SER A 62 9.86 16.43 -2.70
N GLU A 63 9.67 16.00 -1.45
CA GLU A 63 10.26 14.78 -0.91
C GLU A 63 9.65 13.54 -1.56
N TYR A 64 8.36 13.54 -1.87
CA TYR A 64 7.74 12.43 -2.61
C TYR A 64 8.24 12.42 -4.07
N TYR A 65 8.18 13.56 -4.77
CA TYR A 65 8.56 13.66 -6.19
C TYR A 65 10.01 13.27 -6.48
N ARG A 66 10.95 13.58 -5.59
CA ARG A 66 12.38 13.30 -5.83
C ARG A 66 12.75 11.82 -5.73
N ARG A 67 11.85 10.97 -5.24
CA ARG A 67 12.10 9.55 -4.95
C ARG A 67 11.64 8.65 -6.08
N ARG A 68 12.19 7.44 -6.06
CA ARG A 68 11.74 6.33 -6.92
C ARG A 68 11.21 5.23 -6.04
N TYR A 69 10.07 4.69 -6.45
CA TYR A 69 9.31 3.74 -5.67
C TYR A 69 9.26 2.39 -6.38
N THR A 70 8.95 1.36 -5.61
CA THR A 70 8.62 0.03 -6.11
C THR A 70 7.29 -0.36 -5.48
N SER A 71 6.44 -1.05 -6.25
CA SER A 71 5.23 -1.66 -5.71
C SER A 71 5.28 -3.17 -5.86
N THR A 72 4.65 -3.89 -4.94
CA THR A 72 4.46 -5.35 -5.04
C THR A 72 3.02 -5.74 -4.79
N GLY A 73 2.51 -6.75 -5.49
CA GLY A 73 1.11 -7.20 -5.37
C GLY A 73 0.89 -8.61 -5.91
N TYR A 74 -0.38 -9.02 -5.95
CA TYR A 74 -0.81 -10.34 -6.46
C TYR A 74 -1.84 -10.18 -7.60
N PRO A 75 -1.45 -9.56 -8.73
CA PRO A 75 -2.38 -9.22 -9.78
C PRO A 75 -3.04 -10.43 -10.45
N SER A 76 -4.30 -10.25 -10.85
CA SER A 76 -5.05 -11.24 -11.62
C SER A 76 -4.41 -11.51 -12.99
N SER A 77 -3.78 -10.49 -13.61
CA SER A 77 -3.04 -10.63 -14.86
C SER A 77 -1.84 -11.58 -14.76
N PHE A 78 -1.33 -11.81 -13.54
CA PHE A 78 -0.29 -12.80 -13.26
C PHE A 78 -0.84 -14.07 -12.61
N GLN A 79 -2.16 -14.31 -12.72
CA GLN A 79 -2.85 -15.46 -12.10
C GLN A 79 -2.69 -15.49 -10.57
N GLY A 80 -2.68 -14.31 -9.93
CA GLY A 80 -2.50 -14.18 -8.48
C GLY A 80 -1.11 -14.57 -7.98
N ARG A 81 -0.11 -14.61 -8.87
CA ARG A 81 1.30 -14.78 -8.48
C ARG A 81 1.87 -13.43 -8.00
N PRO A 82 2.87 -13.44 -7.08
CA PRO A 82 3.58 -12.22 -6.72
C PRO A 82 4.14 -11.54 -7.97
N ALA A 83 3.90 -10.24 -8.08
CA ALA A 83 4.44 -9.36 -9.12
C ALA A 83 5.03 -8.10 -8.49
N VAL A 84 5.91 -7.45 -9.24
CA VAL A 84 6.63 -6.25 -8.80
C VAL A 84 6.67 -5.26 -9.95
N GLU A 85 6.42 -3.99 -9.62
CA GLU A 85 6.52 -2.85 -10.52
C GLU A 85 7.65 -1.95 -10.01
N PHE A 86 8.65 -1.69 -10.84
CA PHE A 86 9.91 -1.09 -10.43
C PHE A 86 10.03 0.37 -10.86
N ASN A 87 10.82 1.14 -10.11
CA ASN A 87 11.27 2.48 -10.50
C ASN A 87 10.12 3.44 -10.86
N MET A 88 9.05 3.37 -10.08
CA MET A 88 7.86 4.20 -10.20
C MET A 88 8.16 5.63 -9.78
N ALA A 89 7.69 6.60 -10.57
CA ALA A 89 7.70 8.01 -10.23
C ALA A 89 6.29 8.57 -10.19
N ILE A 90 6.06 9.38 -9.17
CA ILE A 90 4.83 10.13 -8.95
C ILE A 90 4.73 11.20 -10.03
N VAL A 91 3.53 11.34 -10.60
CA VAL A 91 3.21 12.36 -11.60
C VAL A 91 2.51 13.53 -10.95
N ASP A 92 1.65 13.26 -9.96
CA ASP A 92 0.88 14.28 -9.26
C ASP A 92 0.58 13.84 -7.82
N ILE A 93 0.22 14.82 -6.98
CA ILE A 93 -0.16 14.59 -5.59
C ILE A 93 -1.35 15.46 -5.25
N ASP A 94 -2.44 14.81 -4.83
CA ASP A 94 -3.59 15.49 -4.26
C ASP A 94 -3.61 15.33 -2.74
N ASN A 95 -3.89 16.44 -2.06
CA ASN A 95 -3.95 16.46 -0.61
C ASN A 95 -5.37 16.17 -0.14
N ASP A 96 -5.48 15.15 0.70
CA ASP A 96 -6.75 14.51 0.96
C ASP A 96 -6.84 14.15 2.45
N ASP A 97 -7.29 15.09 3.30
CA ASP A 97 -7.19 14.96 4.76
C ASP A 97 -7.94 13.71 5.27
N PRO A 98 -7.27 12.79 6.01
CA PRO A 98 -5.96 12.89 6.66
C PRO A 98 -4.77 12.23 5.94
N GLY A 99 -4.94 11.86 4.68
CA GLY A 99 -3.96 11.22 3.81
C GLY A 99 -3.46 12.08 2.65
N LEU A 100 -2.91 11.40 1.65
CA LEU A 100 -2.45 11.96 0.38
C LEU A 100 -2.74 10.96 -0.72
N GLU A 101 -3.10 11.44 -1.90
CA GLU A 101 -3.23 10.65 -3.12
C GLU A 101 -1.96 10.83 -3.92
N LEU A 102 -1.15 9.78 -4.02
CA LEU A 102 0.03 9.79 -4.88
C LEU A 102 -0.35 9.17 -6.22
N GLU A 103 -0.23 9.95 -7.28
CA GLU A 103 -0.72 9.55 -8.59
C GLU A 103 0.40 9.11 -9.51
N PHE A 104 0.16 8.03 -10.26
CA PHE A 104 1.12 7.42 -11.18
C PHE A 104 0.51 7.24 -12.57
N SER A 105 1.33 7.45 -13.61
CA SER A 105 0.90 7.27 -15.00
C SER A 105 0.50 5.83 -15.29
N ARG A 106 -0.70 5.64 -15.84
CA ARG A 106 -1.19 4.34 -16.33
C ARG A 106 -0.56 3.90 -17.65
N ASP A 107 0.02 4.83 -18.39
CA ASP A 107 0.69 4.52 -19.66
C ASP A 107 2.09 3.92 -19.43
N VAL A 108 2.66 4.14 -18.25
CA VAL A 108 4.03 3.72 -17.91
C VAL A 108 4.04 2.49 -17.02
N TYR A 109 3.08 2.37 -16.09
CA TYR A 109 3.09 1.33 -15.05
C TYR A 109 1.89 0.38 -15.16
N GLN A 110 1.98 -0.80 -14.55
CA GLN A 110 0.94 -1.83 -14.66
C GLN A 110 0.36 -2.23 -13.30
N LEU A 111 -0.22 -1.26 -12.60
CA LEU A 111 -1.10 -1.54 -11.47
C LEU A 111 -2.51 -1.92 -11.98
N GLY A 112 -3.24 -2.75 -11.25
CA GLY A 112 -4.50 -3.30 -11.75
C GLY A 112 -5.19 -4.21 -10.73
N PRO A 113 -6.24 -4.95 -11.14
CA PRO A 113 -6.95 -5.85 -10.23
C PRO A 113 -5.98 -6.84 -9.54
N GLY A 114 -6.04 -6.89 -8.21
CA GLY A 114 -5.14 -7.70 -7.37
C GLY A 114 -3.89 -6.98 -6.85
N TRP A 115 -3.70 -5.71 -7.20
CA TRP A 115 -2.69 -4.84 -6.56
C TRP A 115 -3.20 -4.13 -5.32
N SER A 116 -4.51 -4.00 -5.12
CA SER A 116 -5.12 -3.28 -3.99
C SER A 116 -4.56 -3.74 -2.64
N GLY A 117 -4.19 -2.78 -1.79
CA GLY A 117 -3.51 -3.00 -0.51
C GLY A 117 -2.01 -3.33 -0.62
N GLY A 118 -1.47 -3.48 -1.84
CA GLY A 118 -0.05 -3.69 -2.08
C GLY A 118 0.79 -2.47 -1.67
N PRO A 119 1.97 -2.65 -1.07
CA PRO A 119 2.78 -1.53 -0.59
C PRO A 119 3.49 -0.81 -1.73
N LEU A 120 3.51 0.52 -1.66
CA LEU A 120 4.49 1.37 -2.35
C LEU A 120 5.67 1.58 -1.41
N TRP A 121 6.87 1.13 -1.78
CA TRP A 121 8.04 1.12 -0.91
C TRP A 121 9.30 1.71 -1.56
N LEU A 122 10.26 2.11 -0.72
CA LEU A 122 11.47 2.85 -1.11
C LEU A 122 12.69 1.92 -1.19
N PRO A 123 13.04 1.36 -2.36
CA PRO A 123 14.12 0.38 -2.46
C PRO A 123 15.49 0.91 -2.03
N ASN A 124 15.72 2.23 -2.11
CA ASN A 124 17.02 2.85 -1.84
C ASN A 124 17.15 3.45 -0.43
N GLU A 125 16.07 3.48 0.35
CA GLU A 125 16.04 4.11 1.69
C GLU A 125 15.76 3.09 2.81
N GLY A 126 15.80 1.80 2.49
CA GLY A 126 15.52 0.71 3.40
C GLY A 126 14.09 0.18 3.26
N PRO A 127 13.69 -0.81 4.09
CA PRO A 127 12.38 -1.45 3.97
C PRO A 127 11.28 -0.52 4.51
N LEU A 128 10.97 0.58 3.80
CA LEU A 128 10.00 1.59 4.21
C LEU A 128 8.83 1.64 3.22
N VAL A 129 7.61 1.56 3.74
CA VAL A 129 6.35 1.71 2.99
C VAL A 129 5.87 3.16 3.08
N ALA A 130 5.65 3.79 1.94
CA ALA A 130 5.19 5.17 1.81
C ALA A 130 3.69 5.28 1.50
N GLY A 131 3.04 4.20 1.07
CA GLY A 131 1.61 4.16 0.79
C GLY A 131 1.12 2.77 0.39
N THR A 132 -0.16 2.65 0.10
CA THR A 132 -0.80 1.42 -0.39
C THR A 132 -1.62 1.67 -1.64
N VAL A 133 -1.60 0.73 -2.59
CA VAL A 133 -2.42 0.83 -3.81
C VAL A 133 -3.90 0.80 -3.43
N THR A 134 -4.66 1.85 -3.79
CA THR A 134 -6.12 1.89 -3.60
C THR A 134 -6.84 1.53 -4.91
N GLY A 135 -6.58 2.29 -5.98
CA GLY A 135 -7.38 2.19 -7.19
C GLY A 135 -6.90 3.05 -8.35
N GLN A 136 -7.87 3.51 -9.12
CA GLN A 136 -7.67 4.34 -10.31
C GLN A 136 -8.67 5.48 -10.28
N GLU A 137 -8.21 6.67 -10.60
CA GLU A 137 -9.05 7.86 -10.71
C GLU A 137 -8.96 8.46 -12.11
N LYS A 138 -10.06 9.06 -12.55
CA LYS A 138 -10.11 9.83 -13.77
C LYS A 138 -10.76 11.18 -13.46
N ASP A 139 -9.92 12.20 -13.44
CA ASP A 139 -10.38 13.58 -13.49
C ASP A 139 -10.89 13.95 -14.89
N VAL A 140 -11.88 14.84 -14.94
CA VAL A 140 -12.69 15.11 -16.14
C VAL A 140 -11.84 15.38 -17.39
N PHE A 141 -10.77 16.17 -17.23
CA PHE A 141 -9.87 16.56 -18.33
C PHE A 141 -8.53 15.84 -18.30
N ASP A 142 -8.28 15.03 -17.29
CA ASP A 142 -6.97 14.41 -17.05
C ASP A 142 -6.96 12.93 -17.47
N PRO A 143 -5.76 12.41 -17.82
CA PRO A 143 -5.63 10.98 -18.05
C PRO A 143 -5.98 10.21 -16.78
N THR A 144 -6.54 9.00 -16.92
CA THR A 144 -6.75 8.13 -15.76
C THR A 144 -5.40 7.77 -15.13
N ARG A 145 -5.29 7.93 -13.82
CA ARG A 145 -4.07 7.67 -13.05
C ARG A 145 -4.27 6.50 -12.08
N PHE A 146 -3.18 5.89 -11.63
CA PHE A 146 -3.23 5.01 -10.46
C PHE A 146 -3.06 5.84 -9.22
N VAL A 147 -3.89 5.57 -8.21
CA VAL A 147 -3.82 6.27 -6.93
C VAL A 147 -3.26 5.34 -5.86
N ILE A 148 -2.30 5.87 -5.10
CA ILE A 148 -1.75 5.27 -3.90
C ILE A 148 -2.15 6.14 -2.71
N SER A 149 -2.86 5.57 -1.75
CA SER A 149 -3.19 6.24 -0.50
C SER A 149 -1.96 6.29 0.40
N ALA A 150 -1.61 7.48 0.89
CA ALA A 150 -0.36 7.73 1.60
C ALA A 150 -0.54 8.76 2.74
N GLY A 151 0.57 9.36 3.18
CA GLY A 151 0.57 10.46 4.15
C GLY A 151 0.61 10.03 5.62
N PHE A 152 0.53 11.03 6.50
CA PHE A 152 0.72 10.83 7.93
C PHE A 152 -0.39 10.01 8.58
N GLY A 153 -1.61 10.00 8.03
CA GLY A 153 -2.70 9.13 8.49
C GLY A 153 -2.29 7.65 8.53
N MET A 154 -1.60 7.16 7.48
CA MET A 154 -1.12 5.77 7.41
C MET A 154 -0.07 5.50 8.50
N VAL A 155 0.93 6.37 8.62
CA VAL A 155 1.98 6.24 9.63
C VAL A 155 1.39 6.25 11.05
N ASN A 156 0.38 7.08 11.28
CA ASN A 156 -0.31 7.18 12.57
C ASN A 156 -1.11 5.91 12.88
N LEU A 157 -1.74 5.25 11.89
CA LEU A 157 -2.37 3.95 12.09
C LEU A 157 -1.35 2.85 12.45
N VAL A 158 -0.19 2.82 11.79
CA VAL A 158 0.89 1.88 12.13
C VAL A 158 1.36 2.11 13.57
N LYS A 159 1.60 3.36 13.96
CA LYS A 159 1.96 3.73 15.34
C LYS A 159 0.87 3.33 16.34
N PHE A 160 -0.40 3.54 16.00
CA PHE A 160 -1.52 3.09 16.83
C PHE A 160 -1.47 1.57 17.04
N GLY A 161 -1.31 0.79 15.97
CA GLY A 161 -1.21 -0.67 16.06
C GLY A 161 -0.08 -1.12 16.97
N LEU A 162 1.12 -0.54 16.80
CA LEU A 162 2.28 -0.83 17.64
C LEU A 162 2.04 -0.50 19.12
N ALA A 163 1.35 0.61 19.42
CA ALA A 163 1.10 1.04 20.79
C ALA A 163 -0.04 0.28 21.48
N ASN A 164 -1.00 -0.28 20.73
CA ASN A 164 -2.23 -0.83 21.30
C ASN A 164 -2.40 -2.34 21.11
N TRP A 165 -1.62 -2.96 20.22
CA TRP A 165 -1.68 -4.40 19.94
C TRP A 165 -0.37 -5.09 20.29
N PRO A 166 -0.06 -5.22 21.60
CA PRO A 166 1.14 -5.90 22.03
C PRO A 166 1.17 -7.36 21.55
N VAL A 167 2.39 -7.83 21.31
CA VAL A 167 2.72 -9.13 20.72
C VAL A 167 3.01 -10.16 21.80
#